data_AF-A0AA95I509-F1
#
_entry.id   AF-A0AA95I509-F1
#
_cell.length_a   1.000
_cell.length_b   1.000
_cell.length_c   1.000
_cell.angle_alpha   90.00
_cell.angle_beta   90.00
_cell.angle_gamma   90.00
#
_symmetry.space_group_name_H-M   'P 1'
#
loop_
_entity.id
_entity.type
_entity.pdbx_description
1 polymer ?
#
loop_
_entity_poly.entity_id
_entity_poly.type
_entity_poly.pdbx_seq_one_letter_code
_entity_poly.pdbx_strand_id
1 'polypeptide(L)'
;MFNVTYRKLVVEECELINDMNPSQFIKRAWREVNGKRQLVEINYQDSDICAGSAEETIAFYFAIGCKEAVEINKELYENDPRDFQLEFQL
;
A
#
# COMPACT_ATOMS: atom_id res chain seq x y z
N MET A 1 -11.04 18.15 11.45
CA MET A 1 -11.74 16.85 11.45
C MET A 1 -12.31 16.68 10.06
N PHE A 2 -11.75 15.78 9.25
CA PHE A 2 -12.25 15.57 7.88
C PHE A 2 -13.56 14.79 7.95
N ASN A 3 -14.58 15.26 7.24
CA ASN A 3 -15.88 14.60 7.18
C ASN A 3 -15.80 13.60 6.03
N VAL A 4 -15.63 12.31 6.34
CA VAL A 4 -15.50 11.25 5.34
C VAL A 4 -16.86 10.59 5.17
N THR A 5 -17.38 10.61 3.94
CA THR A 5 -18.64 9.96 3.58
C THR A 5 -18.36 8.53 3.13
N TYR A 6 -18.96 7.55 3.81
CA TYR A 6 -18.84 6.14 3.44
C TYR A 6 -20.06 5.68 2.65
N ARG A 7 -19.83 4.85 1.63
CA ARG A 7 -20.87 4.22 0.81
C ARG A 7 -20.82 2.71 1.01
N LYS A 8 -21.99 2.07 1.13
CA LYS A 8 -22.08 0.62 1.21
C LYS A 8 -21.90 0.01 -0.18
N LEU A 9 -20.91 -0.86 -0.34
CA LEU A 9 -20.66 -1.59 -1.59
C LEU A 9 -21.73 -2.70 -1.73
N VAL A 10 -22.35 -2.83 -2.90
CA VAL A 10 -23.23 -3.97 -3.20
C VAL A 10 -22.46 -5.09 -3.92
N VAL A 11 -22.96 -6.33 -3.87
CA VAL A 11 -22.26 -7.50 -4.39
C VAL A 11 -21.95 -7.37 -5.89
N GLU A 12 -22.83 -6.73 -6.64
CA GLU A 12 -22.66 -6.52 -8.08
C GLU A 12 -21.52 -5.54 -8.40
N GLU A 13 -21.15 -4.69 -7.44
CA GLU A 13 -20.03 -3.75 -7.58
C GLU A 13 -18.68 -4.38 -7.25
N CYS A 14 -18.65 -5.58 -6.66
CA CYS A 14 -17.41 -6.31 -6.44
C CYS A 14 -16.72 -6.64 -7.77
N GLU A 15 -17.49 -6.81 -8.86
CA GLU A 15 -16.94 -7.06 -10.20
C GLU A 15 -16.08 -5.89 -10.71
N LEU A 16 -16.27 -4.67 -10.21
CA LEU A 16 -15.45 -3.50 -10.57
C LEU A 16 -14.00 -3.64 -10.10
N ILE A 17 -13.70 -4.57 -9.18
CA ILE A 17 -12.32 -4.89 -8.81
C ILE A 17 -11.54 -5.46 -10.00
N ASN A 18 -12.22 -6.13 -10.93
CA ASN A 18 -11.61 -6.67 -12.15
C ASN A 18 -11.21 -5.56 -13.14
N ASP A 19 -11.82 -4.38 -13.03
CA ASP A 19 -11.47 -3.19 -13.81
C ASP A 19 -10.33 -2.38 -13.15
N MET A 20 -9.97 -2.69 -11.90
CA MET A 20 -8.76 -2.13 -11.31
C MET A 20 -7.56 -2.70 -12.06
N ASN A 21 -6.67 -1.83 -12.52
CA ASN A 21 -5.37 -2.27 -13.02
C ASN A 21 -4.44 -2.46 -11.81
N PRO A 22 -4.20 -3.70 -11.31
CA PRO A 22 -3.30 -3.93 -10.19
C PRO A 22 -1.84 -3.60 -10.55
N SER A 23 -1.52 -3.53 -11.85
CA SER A 23 -0.21 -3.19 -12.39
C SER A 23 -0.05 -1.67 -12.56
N GLN A 24 -0.40 -0.89 -11.54
CA GLN A 24 -0.11 0.54 -11.54
C GLN A 24 1.40 0.74 -11.43
N PHE A 25 2.01 1.16 -12.55
CA PHE A 25 3.43 1.42 -12.62
C PHE A 25 3.76 2.71 -11.87
N ILE A 26 4.28 2.57 -10.65
CA ILE A 26 4.80 3.67 -9.86
C ILE A 26 6.12 4.11 -10.52
N LYS A 27 6.07 5.18 -11.32
CA LYS A 27 7.28 5.73 -11.99
C LYS A 27 8.22 6.40 -11.01
N ARG A 28 7.68 6.95 -9.92
CA ARG A 28 8.44 7.79 -8.98
C ARG A 28 7.99 7.55 -7.56
N ALA A 29 8.94 7.47 -6.63
CA ALA A 29 8.67 7.40 -5.19
C ALA A 29 9.51 8.41 -4.42
N TRP A 30 9.01 8.81 -3.25
CA TRP A 30 9.75 9.67 -2.34
C TRP A 30 10.86 8.86 -1.65
N ARG A 31 12.11 9.31 -1.81
CA ARG A 31 13.29 8.73 -1.16
C ARG A 31 14.09 9.80 -0.45
N GLU A 32 14.79 9.40 0.61
CA GLU A 32 15.77 10.25 1.25
C GLU A 32 17.09 10.17 0.49
N VAL A 33 17.50 11.28 -0.11
CA VAL A 33 18.78 11.40 -0.82
C VAL A 33 19.55 12.55 -0.21
N ASN A 34 20.68 12.24 0.43
CA ASN A 34 21.52 13.19 1.16
C ASN A 34 20.77 13.97 2.26
N GLY A 35 19.96 13.27 3.06
CA GLY A 35 19.21 13.85 4.18
C GLY A 35 18.04 14.75 3.77
N LYS A 36 17.60 14.69 2.51
CA LYS A 36 16.43 15.41 2.00
C LYS A 36 15.49 14.46 1.27
N ARG A 37 14.18 14.56 1.55
CA ARG A 37 13.14 13.84 0.80
C ARG A 37 13.04 14.40 -0.62
N GLN A 38 13.22 13.55 -1.61
CA GLN A 38 13.17 13.88 -3.03
C GLN A 38 12.33 12.84 -3.79
N LEU A 39 11.59 13.28 -4.79
CA LEU A 39 10.78 12.40 -5.64
C LEU A 39 11.66 11.85 -6.77
N VAL A 40 12.15 10.63 -6.59
CA VAL A 40 13.09 9.96 -7.51
C VAL A 40 12.35 9.02 -8.46
N GLU A 41 12.91 8.80 -9.65
CA GLU A 41 12.42 7.77 -10.57
C GLU A 41 12.83 6.39 -10.03
N ILE A 42 11.90 5.45 -10.00
CA ILE A 42 12.15 4.09 -9.51
C ILE A 42 12.01 3.09 -10.65
N ASN A 43 12.85 2.07 -10.63
CA ASN A 43 12.70 0.91 -11.49
C ASN A 43 11.95 -0.16 -10.69
N TYR A 44 10.94 -0.80 -11.27
CA TYR A 44 10.19 -1.88 -10.61
C TYR A 44 11.06 -3.10 -10.25
N GLN A 45 12.23 -3.21 -10.89
CA GLN A 45 13.25 -4.23 -10.60
C GLN A 45 14.20 -3.83 -9.46
N ASP A 46 14.03 -2.63 -8.91
CA ASP A 46 14.86 -2.12 -7.83
C ASP A 46 14.46 -2.81 -6.52
N SER A 47 15.45 -3.35 -5.82
CA SER A 47 15.27 -4.20 -4.64
C SER A 47 14.73 -3.44 -3.42
N ASP A 48 14.75 -2.10 -3.49
CA ASP A 48 14.34 -1.20 -2.41
C ASP A 48 12.84 -0.84 -2.43
N ILE A 49 12.05 -1.43 -3.32
CA ILE A 49 10.59 -1.22 -3.35
C ILE A 49 9.93 -2.14 -2.32
N CYS A 50 9.38 -1.55 -1.26
CA CYS A 50 8.58 -2.24 -0.25
C CYS A 50 7.22 -1.54 -0.07
N ALA A 51 6.24 -2.20 0.57
CA ALA A 51 4.89 -1.66 0.70
C ALA A 51 4.85 -0.29 1.42
N GLY A 52 5.76 -0.05 2.39
CA GLY A 52 5.91 1.25 3.04
C GLY A 52 6.38 2.39 2.13
N SER A 53 6.87 2.07 0.92
CA SER A 53 7.25 3.06 -0.10
C SER A 53 6.05 3.52 -0.95
N ALA A 54 4.93 2.80 -0.90
CA ALA A 54 3.72 3.05 -1.66
C ALA A 54 2.60 3.60 -0.76
N GLU A 55 2.81 4.82 -0.22
CA GLU A 55 1.89 5.48 0.71
C GLU A 55 0.42 5.50 0.22
N GLU A 56 0.20 5.75 -1.08
CA GLU A 56 -1.15 5.77 -1.68
C GLU A 56 -1.82 4.39 -1.69
N THR A 57 -1.05 3.33 -1.96
CA THR A 57 -1.55 1.94 -1.97
C THR A 57 -1.90 1.47 -0.57
N ILE A 58 -1.04 1.77 0.42
CA ILE A 58 -1.30 1.47 1.83
C ILE A 58 -2.54 2.23 2.33
N ALA A 59 -2.68 3.52 1.98
CA ALA A 59 -3.86 4.31 2.32
C ALA A 59 -5.15 3.73 1.71
N PHE A 60 -5.10 3.22 0.48
CA PHE A 60 -6.22 2.53 -0.15
C PHE A 60 -6.63 1.27 0.63
N TYR A 61 -5.66 0.42 1.01
CA TYR A 61 -5.95 -0.78 1.78
C TYR A 61 -6.59 -0.48 3.14
N PHE A 62 -6.11 0.54 3.85
CA PHE A 62 -6.78 1.01 5.07
C PHE A 62 -8.20 1.53 4.80
N ALA A 63 -8.42 2.25 3.70
CA ALA A 63 -9.73 2.78 3.36
C ALA A 63 -10.78 1.70 3.06
N ILE A 64 -10.37 0.55 2.51
CA ILE A 64 -11.28 -0.57 2.23
C ILE A 64 -11.51 -1.48 3.44
N GLY A 65 -10.83 -1.24 4.57
CA GLY A 65 -11.02 -1.96 5.83
C GLY A 65 -9.91 -2.95 6.20
N CYS A 66 -8.80 -2.98 5.46
CA CYS A 66 -7.61 -3.69 5.93
C CYS A 66 -7.02 -2.98 7.15
N LYS A 67 -6.33 -3.71 8.01
CA LYS A 67 -5.60 -3.20 9.17
C LYS A 67 -4.26 -3.91 9.29
N GLU A 68 -3.35 -3.39 10.11
CA GLU A 68 -2.09 -4.10 10.41
C GLU A 68 -2.39 -5.48 10.99
N ALA A 69 -1.64 -6.48 10.52
CA ALA A 69 -1.81 -7.87 10.95
C ALA A 69 -1.51 -8.00 12.44
N VAL A 70 -2.38 -8.72 13.16
CA VAL A 70 -2.20 -8.95 14.60
C VAL A 70 -1.03 -9.90 14.87
N GLU A 71 -0.81 -10.85 13.96
CA GLU A 71 0.33 -11.75 13.97
C GLU A 71 1.27 -11.43 12.80
N ILE A 72 2.54 -11.17 13.13
CA ILE A 72 3.57 -10.79 12.17
C ILE A 72 4.48 -11.99 11.92
N ASN A 73 4.70 -12.33 10.65
CA ASN A 73 5.77 -13.23 10.26
C ASN A 73 7.12 -12.57 10.54
N LYS A 74 7.85 -13.09 11.53
CA LYS A 74 9.12 -12.53 12.00
C LYS A 74 10.21 -12.55 10.94
N GLU A 75 10.30 -13.62 10.14
CA GLU A 75 11.33 -13.73 9.11
C GLU A 75 11.16 -12.65 8.04
N LEU A 76 9.91 -12.34 7.67
CA LEU A 76 9.60 -11.24 6.74
C LEU A 76 9.88 -9.87 7.36
N TYR A 77 9.50 -9.66 8.62
CA TYR A 77 9.72 -8.39 9.31
C TYR A 77 11.20 -8.09 9.54
N GLU A 78 12.01 -9.10 9.87
CA GLU A 78 13.46 -8.97 10.01
C GLU A 78 14.15 -8.71 8.66
N ASN A 79 13.55 -9.15 7.56
CA ASN A 79 14.06 -8.92 6.21
C ASN A 79 13.82 -7.48 5.72
N ASP A 80 12.59 -6.96 5.82
CA ASP A 80 12.30 -5.54 5.60
C ASP A 80 11.21 -5.03 6.58
N PRO A 81 11.59 -4.29 7.64
CA PRO A 81 10.65 -3.77 8.63
C PRO A 81 9.73 -2.66 8.08
N ARG A 82 9.99 -2.16 6.87
CA ARG A 82 9.13 -1.18 6.18
C ARG A 82 8.05 -1.87 5.35
N ASP A 83 8.10 -3.19 5.21
CA ASP A 83 7.07 -3.95 4.49
C ASP A 83 5.90 -4.28 5.44
N PHE A 84 4.77 -3.61 5.22
CA PHE A 84 3.60 -3.74 6.07
C PHE A 84 2.90 -5.08 5.83
N GLN A 85 2.71 -5.86 6.90
CA GLN A 85 1.85 -7.04 6.88
C GLN A 85 0.43 -6.61 7.28
N LEU A 86 -0.53 -6.77 6.38
CA LEU A 86 -1.92 -6.34 6.55
C LEU A 86 -2.86 -7.55 6.60
N GLU A 87 -3.92 -7.46 7.39
CA GLU A 87 -5.01 -8.43 7.43
C GLU A 87 -6.34 -7.76 7.06
N PHE A 88 -7.22 -8.51 6.39
CA PHE A 88 -8.60 -8.11 6.12
C PHE A 88 -9.55 -9.04 6.85
N GLN A 89 -10.37 -8.48 7.73
CA GLN A 89 -11.33 -9.25 8.52
C GLN A 89 -12.70 -9.18 7.85
N LEU A 90 -13.17 -10.32 7.34
CA LEU A 90 -14.51 -10.52 6.76
C LEU A 90 -15.60 -10.57 7.84
#